data_AF-A0A3B8Q245-F1
#
_entry.id   AF-A0A3B8Q245-F1
#
_cell.length_a   1.000
_cell.length_b   1.000
_cell.length_c   1.000
_cell.angle_alpha   90.00
_cell.angle_beta   90.00
_cell.angle_gamma   90.00
#
_symmetry.space_group_name_H-M   'P 1'
#
loop_
_entity.id
_entity.type
_entity.pdbx_description
1 polymer ?
#
loop_
_entity_poly.entity_id
_entity_poly.type
_entity_poly.pdbx_seq_one_letter_code
_entity_poly.pdbx_strand_id
1 'polypeptide(L)'
;MKSPLAITFALFLGAQVRAADAPTAPAITPQLAFKVGFAERDITPDIGMEEPGGYGKVYHRTFHDPCKVRAVVFDDGRQRVALVGIDLLFITRALTKEARAEVEQRCGLKAGNILIGASHSHSSGPIGMAEPGDFDQASPLVRDLYFNKSTVSSPGYTQWLKRQIVEAVVAADAARV
;
A
#
# COMPACT_ATOMS: atom_id res chain seq x y z
N MET A 1 -102.99 40.08 -9.44
CA MET A 1 -101.98 41.10 -9.10
C MET A 1 -100.68 40.39 -8.77
N LYS A 2 -99.66 40.70 -9.59
CA LYS A 2 -98.24 40.27 -9.69
C LYS A 2 -97.68 39.22 -8.70
N SER A 3 -97.24 38.09 -9.27
CA SER A 3 -96.38 37.04 -8.69
C SER A 3 -94.91 37.49 -8.60
N PRO A 4 -94.12 37.01 -7.62
CA PRO A 4 -92.68 37.23 -7.60
C PRO A 4 -91.94 36.12 -8.38
N LEU A 5 -90.92 36.55 -9.13
CA LEU A 5 -90.05 35.75 -9.97
C LEU A 5 -88.94 35.14 -9.11
N ALA A 6 -88.80 33.81 -9.09
CA ALA A 6 -87.70 33.13 -8.41
C ALA A 6 -86.45 33.13 -9.32
N ILE A 7 -85.33 33.68 -8.83
CA ILE A 7 -84.04 33.69 -9.51
C ILE A 7 -83.22 32.49 -9.00
N THR A 8 -83.01 31.51 -9.86
CA THR A 8 -82.16 30.34 -9.60
C THR A 8 -80.69 30.71 -9.80
N PHE A 9 -79.89 30.64 -8.73
CA PHE A 9 -78.43 30.76 -8.79
C PHE A 9 -77.82 29.40 -9.16
N ALA A 10 -77.17 29.30 -10.31
CA ALA A 10 -76.42 28.10 -10.71
C ALA A 10 -75.03 28.11 -10.04
N LEU A 11 -74.75 27.12 -9.19
CA LEU A 11 -73.41 26.86 -8.65
C LEU A 11 -72.52 26.29 -9.76
N PHE A 12 -71.44 26.98 -10.11
CA PHE A 12 -70.35 26.42 -10.90
C PHE A 12 -69.39 25.64 -9.99
N LEU A 13 -69.36 24.31 -10.15
CA LEU A 13 -68.42 23.42 -9.48
C LEU A 13 -67.06 23.50 -10.20
N GLY A 14 -66.11 24.27 -9.65
CA GLY A 14 -64.76 24.35 -10.18
C GLY A 14 -63.97 23.07 -9.91
N ALA A 15 -63.54 22.37 -10.95
CA ALA A 15 -62.61 21.25 -10.84
C ALA A 15 -61.21 21.77 -10.45
N GLN A 16 -60.74 21.42 -9.26
CA GLN A 16 -59.37 21.68 -8.81
C GLN A 16 -58.43 20.69 -9.51
N VAL A 17 -57.57 21.19 -10.40
CA VAL A 17 -56.47 20.42 -10.96
C VAL A 17 -55.39 20.31 -9.87
N ARG A 18 -55.18 19.11 -9.32
CA ARG A 18 -54.03 18.86 -8.45
C ARG A 18 -52.76 18.88 -9.30
N ALA A 19 -51.83 19.78 -8.96
CA ALA A 19 -50.47 19.70 -9.46
C ALA A 19 -49.90 18.33 -9.07
N ALA A 20 -49.43 17.57 -10.05
CA ALA A 20 -48.67 16.36 -9.79
C ALA A 20 -47.36 16.77 -9.10
N ASP A 21 -47.03 16.10 -7.99
CA ASP A 21 -45.73 16.27 -7.32
C ASP A 21 -44.62 16.02 -8.34
N ALA A 22 -43.78 17.03 -8.57
CA ALA A 22 -42.63 16.91 -9.45
C ALA A 22 -41.70 15.80 -8.91
N PRO A 23 -41.11 14.96 -9.77
CA PRO A 23 -40.20 13.91 -9.32
C PRO A 23 -39.03 14.57 -8.59
N THR A 24 -38.90 14.26 -7.30
CA THR A 24 -37.73 14.61 -6.49
C THR A 24 -36.51 14.00 -7.16
N ALA A 25 -35.56 14.84 -7.55
CA ALA A 25 -34.28 14.39 -8.11
C ALA A 25 -33.63 13.40 -7.13
N PRO A 26 -33.04 12.29 -7.62
CA PRO A 26 -32.39 11.32 -6.76
C PRO A 26 -31.32 12.04 -5.92
N ALA A 27 -31.32 11.79 -4.61
CA ALA A 27 -30.30 12.30 -3.71
C ALA A 27 -28.92 11.85 -4.24
N ILE A 28 -28.04 12.81 -4.51
CA ILE A 28 -26.65 12.53 -4.85
C ILE A 28 -26.01 11.95 -3.58
N THR A 29 -25.85 10.63 -3.52
CA THR A 29 -25.04 10.00 -2.49
C THR A 29 -23.63 10.57 -2.61
N PRO A 30 -23.03 11.14 -1.56
CA PRO A 30 -21.67 11.64 -1.67
C PRO A 30 -20.76 10.47 -2.04
N GLN A 31 -20.19 10.55 -3.25
CA GLN A 31 -19.19 9.60 -3.71
C GLN A 31 -18.00 9.73 -2.75
N LEU A 32 -17.64 8.65 -2.06
CA LEU A 32 -16.46 8.64 -1.21
C LEU A 32 -15.25 9.07 -2.06
N ALA A 33 -14.53 10.08 -1.59
CA ALA A 33 -13.41 10.65 -2.33
C ALA A 33 -12.27 9.62 -2.41
N PHE A 34 -11.86 9.28 -3.63
CA PHE A 34 -10.70 8.43 -3.86
C PHE A 34 -9.42 9.24 -3.66
N LYS A 35 -8.55 8.78 -2.75
CA LYS A 35 -7.29 9.46 -2.42
C LYS A 35 -6.09 8.58 -2.70
N VAL A 36 -4.97 9.22 -3.04
CA VAL A 36 -3.70 8.51 -3.27
C VAL A 36 -2.55 9.27 -2.62
N GLY A 37 -1.64 8.53 -2.00
CA GLY A 37 -0.41 9.08 -1.43
C GLY A 37 0.79 8.27 -1.85
N PHE A 38 1.93 8.95 -1.99
CA PHE A 38 3.18 8.38 -2.47
C PHE A 38 4.32 8.74 -1.53
N ALA A 39 5.29 7.85 -1.37
CA ALA A 39 6.53 8.13 -0.67
C ALA A 39 7.67 7.26 -1.20
N GLU A 40 8.89 7.75 -1.04
CA GLU A 40 10.11 7.04 -1.38
C GLU A 40 11.11 7.13 -0.21
N ARG A 41 11.91 6.08 -0.03
CA ARG A 41 13.02 6.03 0.93
C ARG A 41 14.24 5.41 0.28
N ASP A 42 15.41 5.93 0.64
CA ASP A 42 16.71 5.39 0.22
C ASP A 42 17.02 4.11 1.02
N ILE A 43 17.43 3.07 0.29
CA ILE A 43 17.92 1.80 0.84
C ILE A 43 19.30 1.43 0.25
N THR A 44 20.08 2.39 -0.22
CA THR A 44 21.40 2.15 -0.81
C THR A 44 22.32 1.54 0.25
N PRO A 45 22.90 0.36 -0.01
CA PRO A 45 23.88 -0.26 0.88
C PRO A 45 25.17 0.55 0.94
N ASP A 46 25.92 0.39 2.03
CA ASP A 46 27.27 0.94 2.09
C ASP A 46 28.21 0.21 1.14
N ILE A 47 29.21 0.93 0.62
CA ILE A 47 30.32 0.33 -0.12
C ILE A 47 31.02 -0.70 0.77
N GLY A 48 31.30 -1.88 0.22
CA GLY A 48 31.84 -3.02 0.94
C GLY A 48 30.78 -3.97 1.49
N MET A 49 29.48 -3.66 1.41
CA MET A 49 28.42 -4.65 1.64
C MET A 49 28.29 -5.63 0.47
N GLU A 50 27.74 -6.82 0.74
CA GLU A 50 27.60 -7.88 -0.27
C GLU A 50 26.65 -7.47 -1.41
N GLU A 51 27.07 -7.75 -2.64
CA GLU A 51 26.25 -7.67 -3.86
C GLU A 51 25.60 -9.03 -4.12
N PRO A 52 24.25 -9.10 -4.25
CA PRO A 52 23.54 -10.36 -4.40
C PRO A 52 23.51 -10.86 -5.86
N GLY A 53 23.31 -12.17 -6.07
CA GLY A 53 22.94 -12.71 -7.39
C GLY A 53 24.10 -13.12 -8.31
N GLY A 54 25.35 -13.05 -7.84
CA GLY A 54 26.54 -13.52 -8.56
C GLY A 54 26.96 -14.97 -8.32
N TYR A 55 26.15 -15.77 -7.60
CA TYR A 55 26.50 -17.14 -7.16
C TYR A 55 27.87 -17.25 -6.47
N GLY A 56 28.27 -16.21 -5.73
CA GLY A 56 29.55 -16.06 -5.05
C GLY A 56 29.59 -14.83 -4.15
N LYS A 57 30.62 -14.68 -3.32
CA LYS A 57 30.85 -13.47 -2.52
C LYS A 57 31.37 -12.35 -3.43
N VAL A 58 30.53 -11.35 -3.64
CA VAL A 58 30.85 -10.10 -4.34
C VAL A 58 30.47 -8.95 -3.42
N TYR A 59 31.18 -7.83 -3.53
CA TYR A 59 30.98 -6.67 -2.66
C TYR A 59 30.89 -5.41 -3.51
N HIS A 60 29.93 -4.55 -3.14
CA HIS A 60 29.72 -3.26 -3.79
C HIS A 60 30.96 -2.39 -3.70
N ARG A 61 31.36 -1.80 -4.84
CA ARG A 61 32.47 -0.83 -4.95
C ARG A 61 32.01 0.54 -5.40
N THR A 62 30.94 0.57 -6.19
CA THR A 62 30.32 1.76 -6.76
C THR A 62 28.86 1.45 -7.01
N PHE A 63 28.00 2.46 -6.94
CA PHE A 63 26.61 2.37 -7.42
C PHE A 63 26.40 3.33 -8.59
N HIS A 64 25.65 2.89 -9.60
CA HIS A 64 25.21 3.76 -10.68
C HIS A 64 24.05 4.65 -10.20
N ASP A 65 23.05 4.04 -9.54
CA ASP A 65 21.87 4.71 -8.98
C ASP A 65 21.64 4.30 -7.52
N PRO A 66 20.96 5.14 -6.71
CA PRO A 66 20.50 4.76 -5.38
C PRO A 66 19.45 3.64 -5.43
N CYS A 67 19.50 2.73 -4.46
CA CYS A 67 18.44 1.73 -4.26
C CYS A 67 17.30 2.35 -3.44
N LYS A 68 16.03 2.06 -3.78
CA LYS A 68 14.88 2.69 -3.15
C LYS A 68 13.78 1.72 -2.72
N VAL A 69 13.06 2.12 -1.69
CA VAL A 69 11.70 1.66 -1.41
C VAL A 69 10.74 2.72 -1.92
N ARG A 70 9.75 2.32 -2.71
CA ARG A 70 8.68 3.19 -3.24
C ARG A 70 7.34 2.64 -2.79
N ALA A 71 6.56 3.45 -2.10
CA ALA A 71 5.24 3.08 -1.61
C ALA A 71 4.16 3.99 -2.22
N VAL A 72 3.05 3.38 -2.63
CA VAL A 72 1.81 4.06 -2.96
C VAL A 72 0.69 3.50 -2.11
N VAL A 73 -0.16 4.37 -1.57
CA VAL A 73 -1.34 3.99 -0.79
C VAL A 73 -2.58 4.56 -1.46
N PHE A 74 -3.50 3.68 -1.84
CA PHE A 74 -4.81 4.02 -2.37
C PHE A 74 -5.84 3.94 -1.26
N ASP A 75 -6.81 4.87 -1.25
CA ASP A 75 -7.93 4.91 -0.31
C ASP A 75 -9.21 5.22 -1.07
N ASP A 76 -10.18 4.29 -1.06
CA ASP A 76 -11.49 4.46 -1.70
C ASP A 76 -12.55 5.04 -0.74
N GLY A 77 -12.13 5.49 0.44
CA GLY A 77 -12.96 5.98 1.54
C GLY A 77 -13.60 4.87 2.39
N ARG A 78 -13.43 3.59 2.02
CA ARG A 78 -13.88 2.41 2.79
C ARG A 78 -12.71 1.56 3.25
N GLN A 79 -11.71 1.41 2.40
CA GLN A 79 -10.52 0.61 2.63
C GLN A 79 -9.30 1.27 2.00
N ARG A 80 -8.15 0.92 2.57
CA ARG A 80 -6.84 1.36 2.11
C ARG A 80 -6.04 0.16 1.65
N VAL A 81 -5.27 0.33 0.58
CA VAL A 81 -4.37 -0.69 0.00
C VAL A 81 -3.03 -0.05 -0.33
N ALA A 82 -1.93 -0.73 0.00
CA ALA A 82 -0.59 -0.29 -0.35
C ALA A 82 0.08 -1.23 -1.36
N LEU A 83 0.78 -0.63 -2.32
CA LEU A 83 1.75 -1.33 -3.17
C LEU A 83 3.14 -0.77 -2.88
N VAL A 84 4.09 -1.65 -2.60
CA VAL A 84 5.46 -1.30 -2.24
C VAL A 84 6.43 -2.01 -3.19
N GLY A 85 7.18 -1.23 -3.97
CA GLY A 85 8.27 -1.71 -4.80
C GLY A 85 9.61 -1.44 -4.13
N ILE A 86 10.51 -2.41 -4.13
CA ILE A 86 11.80 -2.33 -3.46
C ILE A 86 12.92 -2.74 -4.41
N ASP A 87 13.97 -1.94 -4.50
CA ASP A 87 15.18 -2.27 -5.27
C ASP A 87 16.04 -3.28 -4.49
N LEU A 88 15.67 -4.57 -4.62
CA LEU A 88 16.32 -5.72 -3.99
C LEU A 88 16.28 -6.96 -4.90
N LEU A 89 17.13 -7.95 -4.63
CA LEU A 89 17.06 -9.24 -5.30
C LEU A 89 15.80 -10.04 -4.91
N PHE A 90 15.46 -10.08 -3.63
CA PHE A 90 14.22 -10.69 -3.14
C PHE A 90 13.85 -10.06 -1.79
N ILE A 91 12.67 -10.36 -1.29
CA ILE A 91 12.26 -10.02 0.07
C ILE A 91 11.81 -11.29 0.80
N THR A 92 12.31 -11.49 2.01
CA THR A 92 12.01 -12.70 2.77
C THR A 92 10.62 -12.64 3.41
N ARG A 93 10.10 -13.82 3.78
CA ARG A 93 8.78 -13.93 4.40
C ARG A 93 8.76 -13.29 5.78
N ALA A 94 9.82 -13.46 6.59
CA ALA A 94 9.89 -12.87 7.92
C ALA A 94 9.85 -11.34 7.83
N LEU A 95 10.71 -10.75 7.00
CA LEU A 95 10.78 -9.31 6.81
C LEU A 95 9.45 -8.73 6.31
N THR A 96 8.81 -9.39 5.35
CA THR A 96 7.48 -9.00 4.84
C THR A 96 6.43 -8.99 5.95
N LYS A 97 6.40 -10.04 6.78
CA LYS A 97 5.44 -10.16 7.87
C LYS A 97 5.66 -9.10 8.95
N GLU A 98 6.90 -8.88 9.35
CA GLU A 98 7.24 -7.88 10.36
C GLU A 98 6.90 -6.46 9.89
N ALA A 99 7.28 -6.10 8.66
CA ALA A 99 7.00 -4.78 8.11
C ALA A 99 5.48 -4.51 8.02
N ARG A 100 4.70 -5.49 7.54
CA ARG A 100 3.23 -5.38 7.48
C ARG A 100 2.59 -5.19 8.85
N ALA A 101 3.03 -5.96 9.84
CA ALA A 101 2.51 -5.86 11.20
C ALA A 101 2.81 -4.48 11.82
N GLU A 102 4.02 -3.96 11.62
CA GLU A 102 4.42 -2.65 12.14
C GLU A 102 3.68 -1.50 11.44
N VAL A 103 3.46 -1.58 10.12
CA VAL A 103 2.63 -0.62 9.39
C VAL A 103 1.20 -0.60 9.94
N GLU A 104 0.58 -1.77 10.12
CA GLU A 104 -0.77 -1.87 10.67
C GLU A 104 -0.86 -1.25 12.06
N GLN A 105 0.13 -1.51 12.92
CA GLN A 105 0.21 -0.91 14.24
C GLN A 105 0.32 0.63 14.19
N ARG A 106 1.05 1.20 13.22
CA ARG A 106 1.37 2.63 13.17
C ARG A 106 0.29 3.50 12.52
N CYS A 107 -0.38 3.03 11.48
CA CYS A 107 -1.38 3.83 10.75
C CYS A 107 -2.72 3.13 10.52
N GLY A 108 -2.90 1.90 11.01
CA GLY A 108 -4.15 1.13 10.87
C GLY A 108 -4.42 0.62 9.46
N LEU A 109 -3.44 0.67 8.55
CA LEU A 109 -3.53 0.02 7.25
C LEU A 109 -3.40 -1.49 7.46
N LYS A 110 -4.46 -2.25 7.18
CA LYS A 110 -4.50 -3.70 7.42
C LYS A 110 -3.32 -4.42 6.77
N ALA A 111 -2.62 -5.28 7.50
CA ALA A 111 -1.46 -6.02 6.98
C ALA A 111 -1.77 -6.81 5.70
N GLY A 112 -2.98 -7.37 5.60
CA GLY A 112 -3.45 -8.10 4.42
C GLY A 112 -3.63 -7.26 3.16
N ASN A 113 -3.69 -5.92 3.29
CA ASN A 113 -3.89 -4.98 2.21
C ASN A 113 -2.57 -4.36 1.69
N ILE A 114 -1.41 -4.91 2.08
CA ILE A 114 -0.10 -4.35 1.73
C ILE A 114 0.63 -5.37 0.85
N LEU A 115 0.85 -5.07 -0.43
CA LEU A 115 1.73 -5.88 -1.28
C LEU A 115 3.15 -5.31 -1.23
N ILE A 116 4.14 -6.16 -0.99
CA ILE A 116 5.56 -5.79 -1.00
C ILE A 116 6.27 -6.69 -2.00
N GLY A 117 6.92 -6.08 -3.00
CA GLY A 117 7.63 -6.78 -4.07
C GLY A 117 9.04 -6.21 -4.27
N ALA A 118 9.99 -7.10 -4.52
CA ALA A 118 11.35 -6.75 -4.90
C ALA A 118 11.48 -6.71 -6.43
N SER A 119 12.34 -5.83 -6.95
CA SER A 119 12.59 -5.69 -8.39
C SER A 119 13.42 -6.83 -9.01
N HIS A 120 13.99 -7.70 -8.17
CA HIS A 120 14.94 -8.73 -8.56
C HIS A 120 16.27 -8.18 -9.09
N SER A 121 16.76 -7.10 -8.47
CA SER A 121 18.06 -6.50 -8.83
C SER A 121 19.25 -7.27 -8.24
N HIS A 122 20.17 -7.69 -9.11
CA HIS A 122 21.46 -8.31 -8.76
C HIS A 122 22.55 -7.28 -8.37
N SER A 123 22.22 -5.98 -8.31
CA SER A 123 23.17 -4.91 -7.96
C SER A 123 22.65 -4.06 -6.81
N SER A 124 21.96 -4.70 -5.86
CA SER A 124 21.24 -4.07 -4.76
C SER A 124 21.72 -4.59 -3.40
N GLY A 125 20.96 -4.35 -2.31
CA GLY A 125 21.43 -4.64 -0.96
C GLY A 125 21.60 -6.10 -0.56
N PRO A 126 22.39 -6.33 0.51
CA PRO A 126 22.76 -7.66 0.97
C PRO A 126 21.57 -8.36 1.63
N ILE A 127 20.81 -9.07 0.81
CA ILE A 127 19.76 -9.99 1.26
C ILE A 127 20.03 -11.38 0.69
N GLY A 128 20.04 -12.38 1.56
CA GLY A 128 20.10 -13.80 1.22
C GLY A 128 18.71 -14.45 1.33
N MET A 129 18.52 -15.57 0.64
CA MET A 129 17.22 -16.28 0.60
C MET A 129 16.82 -16.89 1.95
N ALA A 130 17.79 -17.11 2.84
CA ALA A 130 17.57 -17.75 4.12
C ALA A 130 17.35 -16.75 5.25
N GLU A 131 16.59 -17.20 6.23
CA GLU A 131 16.32 -16.49 7.48
C GLU A 131 17.41 -16.81 8.52
N PRO A 132 17.59 -15.96 9.55
CA PRO A 132 18.47 -16.26 10.67
C PRO A 132 18.11 -17.61 11.31
N GLY A 133 19.08 -18.51 11.39
CA GLY A 133 18.93 -19.83 12.01
C GLY A 133 18.68 -21.00 11.04
N ASP A 134 18.34 -20.74 9.77
CA ASP A 134 18.02 -21.80 8.79
C ASP A 134 19.13 -22.85 8.62
N PHE A 135 20.39 -22.45 8.83
CA PHE A 135 21.57 -23.31 8.67
C PHE A 135 22.32 -23.62 9.97
N ASP A 136 21.78 -23.30 11.13
CA ASP A 136 22.48 -23.49 12.41
C ASP A 136 22.80 -24.95 12.70
N GLN A 137 21.91 -25.87 12.29
CA GLN A 137 22.07 -27.31 12.47
C GLN A 137 22.54 -28.03 11.20
N ALA A 138 22.92 -27.29 10.15
CA ALA A 138 23.35 -27.88 8.89
C ALA A 138 24.75 -28.50 8.99
N SER A 139 25.07 -29.42 8.06
CA SER A 139 26.38 -30.05 8.00
C SER A 139 27.50 -29.01 7.77
N PRO A 140 28.76 -29.31 8.14
CA PRO A 140 29.88 -28.38 7.94
C PRO A 140 30.01 -27.90 6.49
N LEU A 141 29.78 -28.78 5.51
CA LEU A 141 29.83 -28.42 4.09
C LEU A 141 28.74 -27.40 3.73
N VAL A 142 27.49 -27.63 4.16
CA VAL A 142 26.38 -26.72 3.85
C VAL A 142 26.59 -25.36 4.52
N ARG A 143 27.08 -25.36 5.75
CA ARG A 143 27.44 -24.12 6.46
C ARG A 143 28.52 -23.35 5.72
N ASP A 144 29.58 -24.01 5.25
CA ASP A 144 30.62 -23.34 4.46
C ASP A 144 30.06 -22.74 3.16
N LEU A 145 29.28 -23.51 2.40
CA LEU A 145 28.65 -23.06 1.16
C LEU A 145 27.75 -21.84 1.39
N TYR A 146 26.94 -21.86 2.45
CA TYR A 146 26.06 -20.74 2.76
C TYR A 146 26.83 -19.52 3.29
N PHE A 147 27.54 -19.66 4.42
CA PHE A 147 28.12 -18.52 5.12
C PHE A 147 29.32 -17.92 4.39
N ASN A 148 30.15 -18.75 3.76
CA ASN A 148 31.43 -18.33 3.18
C ASN A 148 31.40 -18.21 1.66
N LYS A 149 30.50 -18.92 0.97
CA LYS A 149 30.46 -18.94 -0.52
C LYS A 149 29.26 -18.22 -1.12
N SER A 150 28.18 -18.00 -0.37
CA SER A 150 26.95 -17.40 -0.89
C SER A 150 26.68 -16.03 -0.29
N THR A 151 25.81 -15.23 -0.93
CA THR A 151 25.33 -13.99 -0.34
C THR A 151 24.50 -14.28 0.91
N VAL A 152 24.79 -13.57 2.00
CA VAL A 152 24.04 -13.68 3.26
C VAL A 152 23.39 -12.34 3.61
N SER A 153 22.25 -12.40 4.30
CA SER A 153 21.59 -11.22 4.81
C SER A 153 22.46 -10.54 5.87
N SER A 154 22.67 -9.22 5.76
CA SER A 154 23.32 -8.44 6.81
C SER A 154 22.29 -8.03 7.87
N PRO A 155 22.44 -8.42 9.16
CA PRO A 155 21.45 -8.13 10.20
C PRO A 155 21.19 -6.64 10.40
N GLY A 156 22.25 -5.80 10.31
CA GLY A 156 22.10 -4.35 10.41
C GLY A 156 21.33 -3.78 9.23
N TYR A 157 21.63 -4.26 8.02
CA TYR A 157 20.95 -3.82 6.81
C TYR A 157 19.48 -4.26 6.80
N THR A 158 19.15 -5.50 7.20
CA THR A 158 17.75 -5.98 7.21
C THR A 158 16.89 -5.22 8.23
N GLN A 159 17.44 -4.86 9.39
CA GLN A 159 16.74 -4.01 10.37
C GLN A 159 16.48 -2.61 9.82
N TRP A 160 17.48 -2.00 9.17
CA TRP A 160 17.34 -0.70 8.54
C TRP A 160 16.35 -0.73 7.38
N LEU A 161 16.44 -1.73 6.51
CA LEU A 161 15.52 -1.98 5.41
C LEU A 161 14.07 -2.09 5.91
N LYS A 162 13.82 -2.87 6.97
CA LYS A 162 12.48 -2.96 7.59
C LYS A 162 11.96 -1.56 7.93
N ARG A 163 12.79 -0.76 8.61
CA ARG A 163 12.43 0.61 8.99
C ARG A 163 12.09 1.44 7.77
N GLN A 164 12.89 1.40 6.70
CA GLN A 164 12.61 2.17 5.47
C GLN A 164 11.32 1.73 4.80
N ILE A 165 11.00 0.43 4.79
CA ILE A 165 9.72 -0.09 4.28
C ILE A 165 8.55 0.51 5.08
N VAL A 166 8.60 0.40 6.40
CA VAL A 166 7.53 0.91 7.28
C VAL A 166 7.38 2.43 7.12
N GLU A 167 8.49 3.17 7.16
CA GLU A 167 8.48 4.63 7.02
C GLU A 167 7.98 5.10 5.66
N ALA A 168 8.27 4.37 4.57
CA ALA A 168 7.73 4.69 3.26
C ALA A 168 6.20 4.52 3.23
N VAL A 169 5.68 3.40 3.74
CA VAL A 169 4.22 3.16 3.72
C VAL A 169 3.48 4.13 4.64
N VAL A 170 4.00 4.40 5.84
CA VAL A 170 3.39 5.36 6.77
C VAL A 170 3.39 6.78 6.19
N ALA A 171 4.48 7.20 5.54
CA ALA A 171 4.54 8.49 4.87
C ALA A 171 3.55 8.58 3.69
N ALA A 172 3.47 7.54 2.86
CA ALA A 172 2.52 7.48 1.76
C ALA A 172 1.05 7.48 2.26
N ASP A 173 0.77 6.79 3.36
CA ASP A 173 -0.56 6.78 4.00
C ASP A 173 -0.97 8.19 4.48
N ALA A 174 -0.04 8.91 5.11
CA ALA A 174 -0.26 10.27 5.60
C ALA A 174 -0.38 11.32 4.48
N ALA A 175 0.29 11.09 3.35
CA ALA A 175 0.35 12.02 2.21
C ALA A 175 -0.82 11.88 1.21
N ARG A 176 -1.85 11.08 1.53
CA ARG A 176 -3.02 10.90 0.65
C ARG A 176 -3.78 12.20 0.43
N VAL A 177 -3.98 12.56 -0.84
CA VAL A 177 -4.79 13.70 -1.29
C VAL A 177 -5.95 13.27 -2.16
#